data_AF-A0A6L7A3W6-F1
#
_entry.id   AF-A0A6L7A3W6-F1
#
_cell.length_a   1.000
_cell.length_b   1.000
_cell.length_c   1.000
_cell.angle_alpha   90.00
_cell.angle_beta   90.00
_cell.angle_gamma   90.00
#
_symmetry.space_group_name_H-M   'P 1'
#
loop_
_entity.id
_entity.type
_entity.pdbx_description
1 polymer ?
#
loop_
_entity_poly.entity_id
_entity_poly.type
_entity_poly.pdbx_seq_one_letter_code
_entity_poly.pdbx_strand_id
1 'polypeptide(L)'
;MSWQEKINAALDARRAADALRRRYPVAQGAGRWLVADDRQYLNFSSNDYLGLSHHPQIIRAWQQGAEQFGVGSGGSGHVSGYSVAHQALEEELAEWLGYSRALLFISGFAANQAVIAAMMAKEDRIVADRLSHASLLEAASLSPSQLRRFVHNDVTHLARLLASPCPGQQLVVTEGVFSMDGDIAPLAEIQQVTQQHNGWLMVDDAHGTGVIGEQGRGSCWLQKVKPELLV
;
A
#
# COMPACT_ATOMS: atom_id res chain seq x y z
N MET A 1 -18.04 30.67 14.55
CA MET A 1 -17.04 30.11 13.61
C MET A 1 -17.78 29.49 12.44
N SER A 2 -17.71 30.08 11.25
CA SER A 2 -18.32 29.54 10.02
C SER A 2 -17.44 28.45 9.40
N TRP A 3 -18.00 27.67 8.48
CA TRP A 3 -17.21 26.71 7.70
C TRP A 3 -16.07 27.39 6.93
N GLN A 4 -16.31 28.59 6.37
CA GLN A 4 -15.29 29.32 5.64
C GLN A 4 -14.14 29.77 6.57
N GLU A 5 -14.46 30.23 7.78
CA GLU A 5 -13.44 30.60 8.78
C GLU A 5 -12.56 29.41 9.17
N LYS A 6 -13.16 28.22 9.36
CA LYS A 6 -12.43 26.97 9.64
C LYS A 6 -11.46 26.61 8.50
N ILE A 7 -11.90 26.70 7.25
CA ILE A 7 -11.06 26.38 6.08
C ILE A 7 -9.92 27.39 5.92
N ASN A 8 -10.22 28.69 6.04
CA ASN A 8 -9.20 29.74 5.91
C ASN A 8 -8.12 29.60 6.99
N ALA A 9 -8.52 29.39 8.24
CA ALA A 9 -7.58 29.19 9.34
C ALA A 9 -6.66 27.98 9.11
N ALA A 10 -7.19 26.87 8.59
CA ALA A 10 -6.38 25.69 8.25
C ALA A 10 -5.39 25.95 7.11
N LEU A 11 -5.80 26.71 6.08
CA LEU A 11 -4.93 27.11 4.97
C LEU A 11 -3.83 28.07 5.43
N ASP A 12 -4.15 29.05 6.27
CA ASP A 12 -3.19 30.02 6.79
C ASP A 12 -2.14 29.35 7.68
N ALA A 13 -2.54 28.39 8.52
CA ALA A 13 -1.61 27.58 9.28
C ALA A 13 -0.64 26.78 8.39
N ARG A 14 -1.14 26.20 7.28
CA ARG A 14 -0.28 25.48 6.31
C ARG A 14 0.67 26.41 5.55
N ARG A 15 0.24 27.63 5.22
CA ARG A 15 1.10 28.67 4.61
C ARG A 15 2.19 29.11 5.58
N ALA A 16 1.86 29.36 6.84
CA ALA A 16 2.82 29.77 7.86
C ALA A 16 3.90 28.72 8.13
N ALA A 17 3.58 27.44 7.92
CA ALA A 17 4.50 26.31 8.05
C ALA A 17 5.22 25.93 6.75
N ASP A 18 5.11 26.72 5.68
CA ASP A 18 5.63 26.44 4.34
C ASP A 18 5.23 25.04 3.78
N ALA A 19 4.04 24.56 4.18
CA ALA A 19 3.53 23.23 3.86
C ALA A 19 2.46 23.23 2.76
N LEU A 20 2.25 24.38 2.10
CA LEU A 20 1.24 24.51 1.05
C LEU A 20 1.72 23.84 -0.24
N ARG A 21 0.99 22.83 -0.70
CA ARG A 21 1.32 22.09 -1.91
C ARG A 21 0.63 22.70 -3.13
N ARG A 22 1.35 22.79 -4.25
CA ARG A 22 0.81 23.14 -5.57
C ARG A 22 1.21 22.05 -6.55
N ARG A 23 0.23 21.58 -7.33
CA ARG A 23 0.50 20.62 -8.41
C ARG A 23 1.03 21.37 -9.63
N TYR A 24 1.94 20.75 -10.36
CA TYR A 24 2.37 21.21 -11.67
C TYR A 24 1.90 20.22 -12.74
N PRO A 25 1.40 20.70 -13.89
CA PRO A 25 1.01 19.84 -14.99
C PRO A 25 2.24 19.30 -15.72
N VAL A 26 2.15 18.05 -16.19
CA VAL A 26 3.17 17.42 -17.04
C VAL A 26 2.49 16.76 -18.24
N ALA A 27 3.15 16.80 -19.40
CA ALA A 27 2.73 16.03 -20.58
C ALA A 27 3.20 14.58 -20.49
N GLN A 28 4.33 14.33 -19.83
CA GLN A 28 4.88 13.01 -19.52
C GLN A 28 5.50 13.06 -18.12
N GLY A 29 5.16 12.10 -17.26
CA GLY A 29 5.63 12.06 -15.86
C GLY A 29 6.11 10.70 -15.38
N ALA A 30 6.05 9.67 -16.21
CA ALA A 30 6.45 8.30 -15.89
C ALA A 30 7.65 7.86 -16.73
N GLY A 31 8.51 7.02 -16.16
CA GLY A 31 9.67 6.45 -16.84
C GLY A 31 10.83 7.44 -16.96
N ARG A 32 11.63 7.32 -18.03
CA ARG A 32 12.92 8.01 -18.18
C ARG A 32 12.82 9.54 -18.29
N TRP A 33 11.74 10.06 -18.87
CA TRP A 33 11.62 11.46 -19.25
C TRP A 33 10.43 12.13 -18.55
N LEU A 34 10.63 13.38 -18.13
CA LEU A 34 9.58 14.27 -17.66
C LEU A 34 9.47 15.41 -18.66
N VAL A 35 8.24 15.72 -19.08
CA VAL A 35 7.97 16.84 -20.00
C VAL A 35 7.03 17.81 -19.31
N ALA A 36 7.52 19.01 -19.02
CA ALA A 36 6.78 20.10 -18.42
C ALA A 36 7.12 21.41 -19.15
N ASP A 37 6.11 22.22 -19.43
CA ASP A 37 6.24 23.49 -20.17
C ASP A 37 7.04 23.32 -21.49
N ASP A 38 6.69 22.28 -22.27
CA ASP A 38 7.34 21.88 -23.53
C ASP A 38 8.85 21.60 -23.43
N ARG A 39 9.37 21.45 -22.21
CA ARG A 39 10.78 21.14 -21.95
C ARG A 39 10.94 19.72 -21.40
N GLN A 40 11.94 19.03 -21.92
CA GLN A 40 12.29 17.67 -21.54
C GLN A 40 13.36 17.65 -20.44
N TYR A 41 13.17 16.78 -19.45
CA TYR A 41 14.06 16.54 -18.32
C TYR A 41 14.27 15.05 -18.11
N LEU A 42 15.45 14.66 -17.63
CA LEU A 42 15.62 13.33 -17.04
C LEU A 42 14.77 13.24 -15.79
N ASN A 43 13.99 12.17 -15.67
CA ASN A 43 13.03 11.99 -14.59
C ASN A 43 13.59 11.09 -13.49
N PHE A 44 13.83 11.69 -12.32
CA PHE A 44 14.26 11.00 -11.10
C PHE A 44 13.21 11.08 -9.99
N SER A 45 11.94 11.35 -10.35
CA SER A 45 10.84 11.58 -9.40
C SER A 45 9.60 10.74 -9.66
N SER A 46 9.67 9.76 -10.56
CA SER A 46 8.56 8.84 -10.85
C SER A 46 8.73 7.52 -10.11
N ASN A 47 7.60 6.81 -9.94
CA ASN A 47 7.57 5.46 -9.37
C ASN A 47 7.55 4.35 -10.45
N ASP A 48 7.88 4.68 -11.70
CA ASP A 48 7.93 3.69 -12.80
C ASP A 48 9.28 2.97 -12.81
N TYR A 49 9.56 2.22 -11.74
CA TYR A 49 10.87 1.64 -11.45
C TYR A 49 11.41 0.74 -12.57
N LEU A 50 10.51 0.06 -13.29
CA LEU A 50 10.83 -0.90 -14.34
C LEU A 50 10.56 -0.36 -15.75
N GLY A 51 10.11 0.89 -15.89
CA GLY A 51 9.76 1.47 -17.19
C GLY A 51 8.53 0.83 -17.85
N LEU A 52 7.66 0.20 -17.07
CA LEU A 52 6.56 -0.61 -17.57
C LEU A 52 5.37 0.24 -18.04
N SER A 53 5.25 1.48 -17.58
CA SER A 53 4.19 2.40 -18.00
C SER A 53 4.15 2.64 -19.52
N HIS A 54 5.28 2.47 -20.20
CA HIS A 54 5.42 2.61 -21.65
C HIS A 54 5.72 1.27 -22.38
N HIS A 55 5.61 0.13 -21.69
CA HIS A 55 5.98 -1.14 -22.29
C HIS A 55 5.00 -1.55 -23.40
N PRO A 56 5.46 -1.88 -24.62
CA PRO A 56 4.58 -2.13 -25.77
C PRO A 56 3.61 -3.29 -25.60
N GLN A 57 3.92 -4.29 -24.77
CA GLN A 57 2.99 -5.39 -24.49
C GLN A 57 1.84 -4.95 -23.58
N ILE A 58 2.12 -4.12 -22.57
CA ILE A 58 1.11 -3.62 -21.61
C ILE A 58 0.15 -2.67 -22.33
N ILE A 59 0.68 -1.76 -23.16
CA ILE A 59 -0.13 -0.85 -23.97
C ILE A 59 -1.08 -1.63 -24.89
N ARG A 60 -0.57 -2.67 -25.58
CA ARG A 60 -1.39 -3.50 -26.46
C ARG A 60 -2.46 -4.28 -25.70
N ALA A 61 -2.12 -4.84 -24.54
CA ALA A 61 -3.10 -5.54 -23.69
C ALA A 61 -4.23 -4.60 -23.25
N TRP A 62 -3.90 -3.37 -22.87
CA TRP A 62 -4.91 -2.34 -22.55
C TRP A 62 -5.82 -2.02 -23.75
N GLN A 63 -5.22 -1.77 -24.92
CA GLN A 63 -5.98 -1.45 -26.15
C GLN A 63 -6.94 -2.58 -26.54
N GLN A 64 -6.43 -3.81 -26.59
CA GLN A 64 -7.22 -5.00 -26.95
C GLN A 64 -8.30 -5.30 -25.91
N GLY A 65 -7.99 -5.11 -24.61
CA GLY A 65 -8.97 -5.27 -23.54
C GLY A 65 -10.17 -4.34 -23.71
N ALA A 66 -9.95 -3.09 -24.11
CA ALA A 66 -11.03 -2.14 -24.36
C ALA A 66 -11.92 -2.55 -25.56
N GLU A 67 -11.32 -3.10 -26.62
CA GLU A 67 -12.06 -3.64 -27.77
C GLU A 67 -12.90 -4.87 -27.39
N GLN A 68 -12.35 -5.74 -26.54
CA GLN A 68 -12.97 -7.01 -26.16
C GLN A 68 -14.06 -6.85 -25.08
N PHE A 69 -13.81 -6.03 -24.06
CA PHE A 69 -14.66 -5.95 -22.86
C PHE A 69 -15.41 -4.62 -22.71
N GLY A 70 -15.16 -3.65 -23.60
CA GLY A 70 -15.54 -2.26 -23.34
C GLY A 70 -14.66 -1.65 -22.24
N VAL A 71 -15.11 -0.53 -21.66
CA VAL A 71 -14.28 0.26 -20.72
C VAL A 71 -14.62 -0.02 -19.26
N GLY A 72 -15.90 0.07 -18.90
CA GLY A 72 -16.36 -0.09 -17.52
C GLY A 72 -16.94 -1.49 -17.28
N SER A 73 -16.72 -2.05 -16.09
CA SER A 73 -17.27 -3.35 -15.68
C SER A 73 -18.80 -3.36 -15.52
N GLY A 74 -19.43 -2.19 -15.48
CA GLY A 74 -20.89 -2.05 -15.36
C GLY A 74 -21.47 -2.31 -13.96
N GLY A 75 -20.66 -2.67 -12.96
CA GLY A 75 -21.15 -2.93 -11.61
C GLY A 75 -20.06 -3.37 -10.63
N SER A 76 -20.45 -3.69 -9.40
CA SER A 76 -19.55 -4.29 -8.41
C SER A 76 -19.32 -5.77 -8.69
N GLY A 77 -18.23 -6.33 -8.16
CA GLY A 77 -17.93 -7.76 -8.30
C GLY A 77 -19.01 -8.68 -7.72
N HIS A 78 -19.79 -8.21 -6.75
CA HIS A 78 -20.88 -8.97 -6.14
C HIS A 78 -22.17 -8.99 -6.97
N VAL A 79 -22.24 -8.25 -8.07
CA VAL A 79 -23.45 -8.15 -8.91
C VAL A 79 -23.17 -8.58 -10.34
N SER A 80 -22.44 -7.76 -11.10
CA SER A 80 -22.19 -8.00 -12.54
C SER A 80 -20.79 -7.61 -12.98
N GLY A 81 -19.96 -7.06 -12.09
CA GLY A 81 -18.66 -6.50 -12.41
C GLY A 81 -17.47 -7.44 -12.24
N TYR A 82 -17.70 -8.70 -11.87
CA TYR A 82 -16.64 -9.70 -11.76
C TYR A 82 -16.42 -10.37 -13.12
N SER A 83 -15.50 -9.82 -13.91
CA SER A 83 -15.10 -10.32 -15.21
C SER A 83 -14.18 -11.54 -15.08
N VAL A 84 -14.16 -12.38 -16.11
CA VAL A 84 -13.17 -13.46 -16.27
C VAL A 84 -11.73 -12.95 -16.24
N ALA A 85 -11.49 -11.70 -16.68
CA ALA A 85 -10.17 -11.07 -16.59
C ALA A 85 -9.77 -10.73 -15.15
N HIS A 86 -10.74 -10.38 -14.28
CA HIS A 86 -10.48 -10.17 -12.86
C HIS A 86 -10.12 -11.49 -12.18
N GLN A 87 -10.90 -12.54 -12.44
CA GLN A 87 -10.64 -13.86 -11.88
C GLN A 87 -9.26 -14.38 -12.29
N ALA A 88 -8.92 -14.31 -13.58
CA ALA A 88 -7.61 -14.75 -14.07
C ALA A 88 -6.45 -13.99 -13.41
N LEU A 89 -6.58 -12.65 -13.28
CA LEU A 89 -5.56 -11.85 -12.61
C LEU A 89 -5.44 -12.22 -11.12
N GLU A 90 -6.54 -12.50 -10.41
CA GLU A 90 -6.50 -12.95 -9.02
C GLU A 90 -5.80 -14.32 -8.88
N GLU A 91 -6.07 -15.25 -9.78
CA GLU A 91 -5.46 -16.58 -9.80
C GLU A 91 -3.95 -16.49 -10.09
N GLU A 92 -3.55 -15.71 -11.10
CA GLU A 92 -2.15 -15.49 -11.46
C GLU A 92 -1.36 -14.80 -10.33
N LEU A 93 -1.94 -13.79 -9.67
CA LEU A 93 -1.31 -13.12 -8.51
C LEU A 93 -1.15 -14.07 -7.31
N ALA A 94 -2.18 -14.86 -7.02
CA ALA A 94 -2.14 -15.85 -5.94
C ALA A 94 -1.06 -16.91 -6.20
N GLU A 95 -0.99 -17.44 -7.41
CA GLU A 95 0.07 -18.37 -7.82
C GLU A 95 1.46 -17.73 -7.73
N TRP A 96 1.62 -16.54 -8.31
CA TRP A 96 2.90 -15.83 -8.34
C TRP A 96 3.45 -15.57 -6.94
N LEU A 97 2.63 -15.07 -6.03
CA LEU A 97 3.04 -14.73 -4.66
C LEU A 97 2.98 -15.92 -3.69
N GLY A 98 2.50 -17.09 -4.15
CA GLY A 98 2.38 -18.30 -3.35
C GLY A 98 1.28 -18.24 -2.29
N TYR A 99 0.22 -17.47 -2.52
CA TYR A 99 -0.96 -17.37 -1.66
C TYR A 99 -2.11 -18.22 -2.17
N SER A 100 -3.04 -18.60 -1.29
CA SER A 100 -4.21 -19.38 -1.69
C SER A 100 -5.22 -18.56 -2.50
N ARG A 101 -5.24 -17.23 -2.32
CA ARG A 101 -6.20 -16.30 -2.91
C ARG A 101 -5.56 -14.91 -3.08
N ALA A 102 -6.02 -14.17 -4.09
CA ALA A 102 -5.87 -12.73 -4.20
C ALA A 102 -7.25 -12.09 -4.39
N LEU A 103 -7.38 -10.81 -4.05
CA LEU A 103 -8.61 -10.02 -4.23
C LEU A 103 -8.24 -8.65 -4.80
N LEU A 104 -8.89 -8.26 -5.90
CA LEU A 104 -8.58 -6.98 -6.53
C LEU A 104 -9.21 -5.79 -5.80
N PHE A 105 -8.41 -4.74 -5.65
CA PHE A 105 -8.85 -3.41 -5.24
C PHE A 105 -8.42 -2.38 -6.27
N ILE A 106 -9.15 -1.26 -6.34
CA ILE A 106 -8.86 -0.20 -7.32
C ILE A 106 -7.57 0.60 -7.00
N SER A 107 -7.08 0.51 -5.76
CA SER A 107 -5.80 1.10 -5.35
C SER A 107 -5.30 0.46 -4.04
N GLY A 108 -3.99 0.54 -3.79
CA GLY A 108 -3.40 0.11 -2.50
C GLY A 108 -3.96 0.90 -1.30
N PHE A 109 -4.36 2.15 -1.50
CA PHE A 109 -5.06 2.93 -0.47
C PHE A 109 -6.43 2.35 -0.11
N ALA A 110 -7.18 1.87 -1.11
CA ALA A 110 -8.47 1.21 -0.88
C ALA A 110 -8.30 -0.18 -0.25
N ALA A 111 -7.30 -0.96 -0.69
CA ALA A 111 -7.00 -2.27 -0.12
C ALA A 111 -6.68 -2.17 1.37
N ASN A 112 -5.74 -1.29 1.74
CA ASN A 112 -5.32 -1.08 3.13
C ASN A 112 -6.48 -0.70 4.05
N GLN A 113 -7.32 0.26 3.62
CA GLN A 113 -8.50 0.64 4.39
C GLN A 113 -9.52 -0.49 4.50
N ALA A 114 -9.79 -1.21 3.41
CA ALA A 114 -10.79 -2.28 3.41
C ALA A 114 -10.39 -3.43 4.33
N VAL A 115 -9.13 -3.85 4.29
CA VAL A 115 -8.59 -4.91 5.15
C VAL A 115 -8.71 -4.51 6.62
N ILE A 116 -8.19 -3.33 6.98
CA ILE A 116 -8.22 -2.86 8.38
C ILE A 116 -9.65 -2.65 8.88
N ALA A 117 -10.53 -2.06 8.07
CA ALA A 117 -11.92 -1.82 8.45
C ALA A 117 -12.72 -3.12 8.60
N ALA A 118 -12.44 -4.14 7.79
CA ALA A 118 -13.14 -5.41 7.85
C ALA A 118 -12.69 -6.30 9.02
N MET A 119 -11.41 -6.21 9.40
CA MET A 119 -10.80 -7.14 10.36
C MET A 119 -10.70 -6.60 11.79
N MET A 120 -10.58 -5.27 11.97
CA MET A 120 -10.22 -4.69 13.26
C MET A 120 -11.45 -4.12 13.99
N ALA A 121 -11.71 -4.63 15.20
CA ALA A 121 -12.74 -4.17 16.11
C ALA A 121 -12.17 -3.34 17.27
N LYS A 122 -13.05 -2.80 18.12
CA LYS A 122 -12.70 -1.88 19.21
C LYS A 122 -11.74 -2.50 20.25
N GLU A 123 -11.89 -3.80 20.49
CA GLU A 123 -11.10 -4.56 21.46
C GLU A 123 -9.70 -4.92 20.93
N ASP A 124 -9.49 -4.84 19.62
CA ASP A 124 -8.26 -5.23 18.96
C ASP A 124 -7.19 -4.13 19.02
N ARG A 125 -5.96 -4.48 18.62
CA ARG A 125 -4.84 -3.55 18.52
C ARG A 125 -4.15 -3.64 17.16
N ILE A 126 -3.89 -2.48 16.56
CA ILE A 126 -2.97 -2.35 15.43
C ILE A 126 -1.62 -1.86 15.97
N VAL A 127 -0.54 -2.55 15.63
CA VAL A 127 0.83 -2.16 15.97
C VAL A 127 1.59 -1.86 14.69
N ALA A 128 1.69 -0.57 14.34
CA ALA A 128 2.23 -0.13 13.05
C ALA A 128 3.63 0.48 13.16
N ASP A 129 4.48 0.32 12.15
CA ASP A 129 5.76 1.03 12.09
C ASP A 129 5.48 2.55 12.03
N ARG A 130 6.25 3.35 12.76
CA ARG A 130 6.05 4.80 12.83
C ARG A 130 6.17 5.49 11.46
N LEU A 131 6.93 4.94 10.53
CA LEU A 131 7.14 5.48 9.18
C LEU A 131 6.23 4.85 8.12
N SER A 132 5.29 3.99 8.52
CA SER A 132 4.32 3.39 7.59
C SER A 132 3.61 4.46 6.75
N HIS A 133 3.34 4.11 5.50
CA HIS A 133 2.72 4.98 4.52
C HIS A 133 1.38 5.52 5.00
N ALA A 134 1.00 6.71 4.51
CA ALA A 134 -0.19 7.41 4.96
C ALA A 134 -1.47 6.56 4.81
N SER A 135 -1.57 5.69 3.79
CA SER A 135 -2.70 4.77 3.62
C SER A 135 -2.92 3.87 4.83
N LEU A 136 -1.85 3.26 5.34
CA LEU A 136 -1.90 2.36 6.49
C LEU A 136 -2.20 3.13 7.77
N LEU A 137 -1.51 4.25 7.99
CA LEU A 137 -1.69 5.03 9.22
C LEU A 137 -3.07 5.69 9.31
N GLU A 138 -3.63 6.14 8.18
CA GLU A 138 -4.98 6.70 8.14
C GLU A 138 -6.04 5.61 8.37
N ALA A 139 -5.92 4.47 7.67
CA ALA A 139 -6.80 3.32 7.89
C ALA A 139 -6.78 2.86 9.37
N ALA A 140 -5.60 2.74 9.96
CA ALA A 140 -5.44 2.36 11.35
C ALA A 140 -5.94 3.43 12.33
N SER A 141 -5.84 4.72 11.98
CA SER A 141 -6.33 5.82 12.82
C SER A 141 -7.85 5.98 12.75
N LEU A 142 -8.49 5.59 11.64
CA LEU A 142 -9.95 5.61 11.47
C LEU A 142 -10.62 4.35 12.01
N SER A 143 -9.85 3.27 12.23
CA SER A 143 -10.32 2.06 12.89
C SER A 143 -10.75 2.34 14.34
N PRO A 144 -11.78 1.64 14.86
CA PRO A 144 -12.13 1.72 16.28
C PRO A 144 -11.10 1.04 17.19
N SER A 145 -10.19 0.23 16.63
CA SER A 145 -9.15 -0.50 17.36
C SER A 145 -8.11 0.42 17.98
N GLN A 146 -7.35 -0.11 18.95
CA GLN A 146 -6.26 0.63 19.55
C GLN A 146 -5.05 0.69 18.60
N LEU A 147 -4.68 1.88 18.14
CA LEU A 147 -3.41 2.09 17.43
C LEU A 147 -2.24 2.27 18.41
N ARG A 148 -1.15 1.53 18.18
CA ARG A 148 0.18 1.73 18.77
C ARG A 148 1.22 1.79 17.66
N ARG A 149 2.26 2.61 17.84
CA ARG A 149 3.35 2.76 16.88
C ARG A 149 4.67 2.33 17.50
N PHE A 150 5.39 1.42 16.86
CA PHE A 150 6.75 1.09 17.27
C PHE A 150 7.76 2.01 16.56
N VAL A 151 8.98 2.09 17.10
CA VAL A 151 10.06 2.88 16.49
C VAL A 151 10.45 2.17 15.20
N HIS A 152 10.77 2.95 14.16
CA HIS A 152 11.04 2.43 12.84
C HIS A 152 12.05 1.28 12.86
N ASN A 153 11.65 0.11 12.32
CA ASN A 153 12.40 -1.14 12.31
C ASN A 153 12.89 -1.66 13.68
N ASP A 154 12.39 -1.14 14.81
CA ASP A 154 12.74 -1.56 16.16
C ASP A 154 11.85 -2.73 16.62
N VAL A 155 12.31 -3.95 16.33
CA VAL A 155 11.64 -5.21 16.71
C VAL A 155 11.55 -5.37 18.23
N THR A 156 12.49 -4.81 19.00
CA THR A 156 12.43 -4.87 20.48
C THR A 156 11.30 -4.00 21.02
N HIS A 157 11.08 -2.82 20.43
CA HIS A 157 9.94 -1.99 20.77
C HIS A 157 8.62 -2.64 20.33
N LEU A 158 8.56 -3.23 19.12
CA LEU A 158 7.42 -4.02 18.66
C LEU A 158 7.05 -5.12 19.68
N ALA A 159 8.00 -5.95 20.09
CA ALA A 159 7.77 -7.01 21.06
C ALA A 159 7.21 -6.50 22.40
N ARG A 160 7.69 -5.35 22.90
CA ARG A 160 7.15 -4.73 24.12
C ARG A 160 5.69 -4.29 23.97
N LEU A 161 5.32 -3.77 22.80
CA LEU A 161 3.94 -3.38 22.52
C LEU A 161 3.01 -4.61 22.42
N LEU A 162 3.48 -5.68 21.78
CA LEU A 162 2.74 -6.94 21.65
C LEU A 162 2.57 -7.68 22.99
N ALA A 163 3.53 -7.55 23.91
CA ALA A 163 3.46 -8.12 25.26
C ALA A 163 2.45 -7.42 26.18
N SER A 164 2.01 -6.20 25.83
CA SER A 164 1.06 -5.45 26.64
C SER A 164 -0.34 -6.09 26.56
N PRO A 165 -1.10 -6.22 27.67
CA PRO A 165 -2.43 -6.83 27.64
C PRO A 165 -3.34 -6.23 26.57
N CYS A 166 -3.99 -7.08 25.78
CA CYS A 166 -4.94 -6.72 24.74
C CYS A 166 -6.22 -7.55 24.96
N PRO A 167 -7.42 -6.92 25.00
CA PRO A 167 -8.66 -7.66 25.19
C PRO A 167 -9.10 -8.43 23.93
N GLY A 168 -8.64 -8.03 22.75
CA GLY A 168 -8.88 -8.69 21.47
C GLY A 168 -7.61 -9.22 20.82
N GLN A 169 -7.58 -9.20 19.49
CA GLN A 169 -6.46 -9.67 18.66
C GLN A 169 -5.49 -8.53 18.29
N GLN A 170 -4.31 -8.90 17.83
CA GLN A 170 -3.25 -7.94 17.46
C GLN A 170 -2.85 -8.12 16.00
N LEU A 171 -2.86 -7.03 15.24
CA LEU A 171 -2.38 -6.95 13.86
C LEU A 171 -1.14 -6.07 13.79
N VAL A 172 -0.01 -6.64 13.36
CA VAL A 172 1.22 -5.90 13.09
C VAL A 172 1.20 -5.45 11.63
N VAL A 173 1.58 -4.21 11.40
CA VAL A 173 1.54 -3.57 10.08
C VAL A 173 2.87 -2.89 9.79
N THR A 174 3.46 -3.17 8.62
CA THR A 174 4.70 -2.55 8.15
C THR A 174 4.74 -2.49 6.63
N GLU A 175 5.69 -1.74 6.07
CA GLU A 175 6.06 -1.82 4.65
C GLU A 175 7.14 -2.88 4.42
N GLY A 176 7.20 -3.44 3.22
CA GLY A 176 8.34 -4.26 2.77
C GLY A 176 9.56 -3.40 2.46
N VAL A 177 9.37 -2.38 1.62
CA VAL A 177 10.32 -1.31 1.32
C VAL A 177 9.65 0.02 1.65
N PHE A 178 10.25 0.85 2.49
CA PHE A 178 9.66 2.12 2.91
C PHE A 178 9.77 3.21 1.85
N SER A 179 8.66 3.88 1.58
CA SER A 179 8.52 4.90 0.52
C SER A 179 9.49 6.10 0.59
N MET A 180 9.90 6.53 1.79
CA MET A 180 10.73 7.73 1.97
C MET A 180 12.23 7.45 1.86
N ASP A 181 12.71 6.46 2.61
CA ASP A 181 14.15 6.20 2.76
C ASP A 181 14.62 5.00 1.88
N GLY A 182 13.68 4.21 1.35
CA GLY A 182 13.97 3.06 0.49
C GLY A 182 14.61 1.88 1.22
N ASP A 183 14.59 1.89 2.56
CA ASP A 183 15.08 0.81 3.40
C ASP A 183 14.06 -0.34 3.51
N ILE A 184 14.53 -1.50 3.95
CA ILE A 184 13.78 -2.75 3.96
C ILE A 184 13.50 -3.16 5.40
N ALA A 185 12.24 -3.47 5.72
CA ALA A 185 11.86 -3.94 7.05
C ALA A 185 12.47 -5.33 7.36
N PRO A 186 12.87 -5.61 8.62
CA PRO A 186 13.36 -6.93 9.05
C PRO A 186 12.18 -7.90 9.23
N LEU A 187 11.54 -8.31 8.13
CA LEU A 187 10.27 -9.03 8.12
C LEU A 187 10.34 -10.38 8.86
N ALA A 188 11.48 -11.07 8.82
CA ALA A 188 11.64 -12.36 9.49
C ALA A 188 11.57 -12.21 11.02
N GLU A 189 12.26 -11.20 11.55
CA GLU A 189 12.24 -10.90 13.00
C GLU A 189 10.88 -10.37 13.44
N ILE A 190 10.25 -9.50 12.62
CA ILE A 190 8.90 -9.00 12.86
C ILE A 190 7.88 -10.15 12.88
N GLN A 191 7.92 -11.06 11.90
CA GLN A 191 7.01 -12.21 11.86
C GLN A 191 7.21 -13.11 13.08
N GLN A 192 8.46 -13.38 13.46
CA GLN A 192 8.78 -14.21 14.63
C GLN A 192 8.16 -13.64 15.91
N VAL A 193 8.38 -12.35 16.22
CA VAL A 193 7.81 -11.75 17.44
C VAL A 193 6.29 -11.63 17.37
N THR A 194 5.73 -11.39 16.18
CA THR A 194 4.28 -11.34 15.97
C THR A 194 3.63 -12.68 16.31
N GLN A 195 4.21 -13.79 15.80
CA GLN A 195 3.75 -15.15 16.07
C GLN A 195 3.92 -15.55 17.54
N GLN A 196 5.02 -15.16 18.19
CA GLN A 196 5.23 -15.41 19.63
C GLN A 196 4.13 -14.81 20.51
N HIS A 197 3.48 -13.75 20.04
CA HIS A 197 2.37 -13.07 20.72
C HIS A 197 1.00 -13.39 20.12
N ASN A 198 0.90 -14.44 19.28
CA ASN A 198 -0.33 -14.86 18.60
C ASN A 198 -0.99 -13.77 17.75
N GLY A 199 -0.22 -12.80 17.25
CA GLY A 199 -0.70 -11.79 16.32
C GLY A 199 -0.63 -12.25 14.87
N TRP A 200 -1.23 -11.47 13.98
CA TRP A 200 -1.05 -11.59 12.53
C TRP A 200 -0.20 -10.43 11.99
N LEU A 201 0.50 -10.68 10.89
CA LEU A 201 1.31 -9.71 10.17
C LEU A 201 0.64 -9.33 8.85
N MET A 202 0.58 -8.02 8.60
CA MET A 202 0.22 -7.39 7.34
C MET A 202 1.40 -6.61 6.80
N VAL A 203 1.80 -6.89 5.56
CA VAL A 203 2.89 -6.17 4.87
C VAL A 203 2.34 -5.48 3.63
N ASP A 204 2.61 -4.18 3.48
CA ASP A 204 2.41 -3.44 2.24
C ASP A 204 3.73 -3.43 1.45
N ASP A 205 3.76 -4.07 0.28
CA ASP A 205 4.96 -4.23 -0.53
C ASP A 205 4.93 -3.41 -1.83
N ALA A 206 4.25 -2.26 -1.82
CA ALA A 206 4.09 -1.39 -2.99
C ALA A 206 5.41 -0.98 -3.68
N HIS A 207 6.50 -0.87 -2.92
CA HIS A 207 7.82 -0.48 -3.42
C HIS A 207 8.77 -1.66 -3.67
N GLY A 208 8.40 -2.89 -3.26
CA GLY A 208 9.18 -4.10 -3.50
C GLY A 208 8.63 -4.98 -4.62
N THR A 209 7.31 -5.03 -4.77
CA THR A 209 6.62 -5.89 -5.73
C THR A 209 7.01 -5.59 -7.18
N GLY A 210 7.28 -6.63 -7.95
CA GLY A 210 7.83 -6.58 -9.31
C GLY A 210 9.33 -6.26 -9.39
N VAL A 211 9.92 -5.61 -8.38
CA VAL A 211 11.28 -5.03 -8.46
C VAL A 211 12.35 -5.96 -7.87
N ILE A 212 12.07 -6.54 -6.70
CA ILE A 212 13.05 -7.36 -5.97
C ILE A 212 12.57 -8.80 -5.78
N GLY A 213 13.49 -9.69 -5.43
CA GLY A 213 13.20 -11.11 -5.26
C GLY A 213 13.11 -11.88 -6.58
N GLU A 214 13.08 -13.21 -6.47
CA GLU A 214 12.98 -14.08 -7.64
C GLU A 214 11.68 -13.80 -8.40
N GLN A 215 11.79 -13.57 -9.72
CA GLN A 215 10.66 -13.19 -10.58
C GLN A 215 9.91 -11.92 -10.10
N GLY A 216 10.60 -11.05 -9.35
CA GLY A 216 10.01 -9.81 -8.83
C GLY A 216 9.00 -10.01 -7.71
N ARG A 217 8.96 -11.17 -7.03
CA ARG A 217 7.93 -11.48 -6.01
C ARG A 217 7.93 -10.59 -4.76
N GLY A 218 8.90 -9.69 -4.63
CA GLY A 218 8.91 -8.66 -3.60
C GLY A 218 9.66 -9.03 -2.32
N SER A 219 9.50 -8.16 -1.32
CA SER A 219 10.25 -8.17 -0.06
C SER A 219 10.00 -9.43 0.74
N CYS A 220 8.75 -9.87 0.81
CA CYS A 220 8.35 -11.06 1.58
C CYS A 220 9.03 -12.32 1.04
N TRP A 221 9.00 -12.53 -0.29
CA TRP A 221 9.66 -13.66 -0.92
C TRP A 221 11.18 -13.62 -0.74
N LEU A 222 11.79 -12.45 -0.94
CA LEU A 222 13.23 -12.26 -0.77
C LEU A 222 13.69 -12.63 0.64
N GLN A 223 12.87 -12.33 1.65
CA GLN A 223 13.15 -12.63 3.06
C GLN A 223 12.61 -13.98 3.54
N LYS A 224 11.98 -14.77 2.65
CA LYS A 224 11.35 -16.07 2.96
C LYS A 224 10.29 -15.98 4.06
N VAL A 225 9.55 -14.88 4.06
CA VAL A 225 8.47 -14.57 5.00
C VAL A 225 7.17 -14.58 4.24
N LYS A 226 6.14 -15.22 4.79
CA LYS A 226 4.79 -15.20 4.25
C LYS A 226 3.86 -14.61 5.31
N PRO A 227 3.61 -13.28 5.30
CA PRO A 227 2.68 -12.68 6.25
C PRO A 227 1.27 -13.22 6.01
N GLU A 228 0.42 -13.14 7.03
CA GLU A 228 -0.98 -13.55 6.90
C GLU A 228 -1.74 -12.68 5.88
N LEU A 229 -1.32 -11.42 5.73
CA LEU A 229 -1.86 -10.47 4.75
C LEU A 229 -0.71 -9.79 3.98
N LEU A 230 -0.80 -9.79 2.66
CA LEU A 230 0.11 -9.08 1.76
C LEU A 230 -0.72 -8.13 0.89
N VAL A 231 -0.31 -6.86 0.85
CA VAL A 231 -0.88 -5.81 -0.01
C VAL A 231 0.17 -5.34 -1.00
#